data_AF-A0A9W5K2E6-F1
#
_entry.id   AF-A0A9W5K2E6-F1
#
_cell.length_a   1.000
_cell.length_b   1.000
_cell.length_c   1.000
_cell.angle_alpha   90.00
_cell.angle_beta   90.00
_cell.angle_gamma   90.00
#
_symmetry.space_group_name_H-M   'P 1'
#
loop_
_entity.id
_entity.type
_entity.pdbx_description
1 polymer ?
#
loop_
_entity_poly.entity_id
_entity_poly.type
_entity_poly.pdbx_seq_one_letter_code
_entity_poly.pdbx_strand_id
1 'polypeptide(L)'
;MLPLISIILTSYNKPSLINQVIESVLMQTYKEWELFIMDDNSCPETINIIKNYLDDPRIYYENSFIQDNERYKTTRYATLINKALPLTRGEYICYLTDDTMYVPNRLAEMLSFLEKQPEIDIVYSSQHVKYVDYNLQPIHEYVREASKILYTAANVVDHCSVMHTRRILLKVYEKYCEYWDTNPLYWFVGDAMFWKRLNTFQPFYPINKVLDITFKTPFSFQNLYANLPSKDLNGILFSNSQGEVFLIDNYKRRLISKEMLSYFKYNQNEIVSIPDPFIYKYTEGPPITLTESIPNLRVVQNEKEELFYIENNQKRPFINTIAFRKLKFSNQEIIKVSQSSLDKFSDGPPIYPNLSHYTILPEGKVFIYHHNYFIMTDYMLHPIDKDILQKLYLLKNCIPISKTNLSFFKIGPPISSYPSHLAKEYQEE
;
A
#
# COMPACT_ATOMS: atom_id res chain seq x y z
N MET A 1 -44.23 -1.35 2.43
CA MET A 1 -43.08 -1.71 3.30
C MET A 1 -42.12 -0.53 3.29
N LEU A 2 -41.39 -0.31 4.37
CA LEU A 2 -40.32 0.69 4.40
C LEU A 2 -39.18 0.22 3.47
N PRO A 3 -38.53 1.11 2.69
CA PRO A 3 -37.47 0.70 1.75
C PRO A 3 -36.25 0.11 2.47
N LEU A 4 -35.82 -1.08 2.08
CA LEU A 4 -34.64 -1.71 2.66
C LEU A 4 -33.36 -1.06 2.12
N ILE A 5 -32.40 -0.76 3.00
CA ILE A 5 -31.07 -0.28 2.62
C ILE A 5 -30.03 -1.38 2.85
N SER A 6 -29.27 -1.75 1.82
CA SER A 6 -28.14 -2.66 1.96
C SER A 6 -26.84 -1.89 2.14
N ILE A 7 -26.10 -2.21 3.18
CA ILE A 7 -24.79 -1.63 3.48
C ILE A 7 -23.74 -2.71 3.25
N ILE A 8 -22.72 -2.40 2.47
CA ILE A 8 -21.60 -3.31 2.22
C ILE A 8 -20.36 -2.74 2.90
N LEU A 9 -19.92 -3.40 3.97
CA LEU A 9 -18.71 -3.10 4.71
C LEU A 9 -17.59 -4.03 4.25
N THR A 10 -16.48 -3.48 3.73
CA THR A 10 -15.25 -4.25 3.51
C THR A 10 -14.30 -4.10 4.70
N SER A 11 -13.75 -5.21 5.19
CA SER A 11 -12.88 -5.27 6.37
C SER A 11 -11.53 -5.92 6.04
N TYR A 12 -10.43 -5.30 6.48
CA TYR A 12 -9.09 -5.88 6.46
C TYR A 12 -8.17 -5.28 7.53
N ASN A 13 -7.89 -6.04 8.58
CA ASN A 13 -6.84 -5.76 9.58
C ASN A 13 -6.93 -4.38 10.29
N LYS A 14 -8.14 -3.93 10.66
CA LYS A 14 -8.34 -2.71 11.49
C LYS A 14 -9.05 -2.98 12.81
N PRO A 15 -8.45 -3.77 13.72
CA PRO A 15 -9.09 -4.16 14.99
C PRO A 15 -9.42 -2.96 15.89
N SER A 16 -8.67 -1.86 15.79
CA SER A 16 -8.88 -0.67 16.62
C SER A 16 -10.13 0.16 16.26
N LEU A 17 -10.65 0.01 15.04
CA LEU A 17 -11.75 0.83 14.53
C LEU A 17 -13.01 0.02 14.19
N ILE A 18 -12.87 -1.23 13.76
CA ILE A 18 -13.98 -2.07 13.28
C ILE A 18 -15.17 -2.12 14.25
N ASN A 19 -14.89 -2.13 15.56
CA ASN A 19 -15.92 -2.08 16.60
C ASN A 19 -16.81 -0.83 16.48
N GLN A 20 -16.19 0.35 16.38
CA GLN A 20 -16.90 1.63 16.28
C GLN A 20 -17.65 1.76 14.95
N VAL A 21 -17.10 1.18 13.88
CA VAL A 21 -17.73 1.16 12.56
C VAL A 21 -19.04 0.38 12.58
N ILE A 22 -19.04 -0.86 13.11
CA ILE A 22 -20.24 -1.70 13.17
C ILE A 22 -21.30 -1.07 14.10
N GLU A 23 -20.88 -0.57 15.27
CA GLU A 23 -21.78 0.15 16.19
C GLU A 23 -22.43 1.38 15.54
N SER A 24 -21.71 2.09 14.67
CA SER A 24 -22.26 3.25 13.95
C SER A 24 -23.43 2.89 13.00
N VAL A 25 -23.43 1.65 12.47
CA VAL A 25 -24.54 1.11 11.68
C VAL A 25 -25.70 0.70 12.59
N LEU A 26 -25.41 0.03 13.70
CA LEU A 26 -26.43 -0.38 14.68
C LEU A 26 -27.20 0.81 15.27
N MET A 27 -26.49 1.92 15.50
CA MET A 27 -27.05 3.16 16.04
C MET A 27 -27.83 4.00 15.01
N GLN A 28 -27.95 3.58 13.75
CA GLN A 28 -28.71 4.33 12.75
C GLN A 28 -30.18 4.52 13.18
N THR A 29 -30.71 5.73 12.98
CA THR A 29 -32.10 6.06 13.32
C THR A 29 -33.11 5.37 12.40
N TYR A 30 -32.75 5.18 11.12
CA TYR A 30 -33.46 4.31 10.20
C TYR A 30 -33.17 2.85 10.49
N LYS A 31 -34.19 2.00 10.63
CA LYS A 31 -34.04 0.62 11.14
C LYS A 31 -34.10 -0.49 10.09
N GLU A 32 -34.62 -0.19 8.90
CA GLU A 32 -34.75 -1.16 7.81
C GLU A 32 -33.48 -1.20 6.96
N TRP A 33 -32.47 -1.88 7.49
CA TRP A 33 -31.22 -2.09 6.80
C TRP A 33 -30.73 -3.52 6.98
N GLU A 34 -29.85 -3.94 6.08
CA GLU A 34 -29.01 -5.13 6.21
C GLU A 34 -27.55 -4.75 6.01
N LEU A 35 -26.65 -5.40 6.72
CA LEU A 35 -25.22 -5.14 6.70
C LEU A 35 -24.48 -6.39 6.24
N PHE A 36 -23.74 -6.29 5.14
CA PHE A 36 -22.83 -7.32 4.66
C PHE A 36 -21.41 -6.94 5.06
N ILE A 37 -20.82 -7.70 5.98
CA ILE A 37 -19.42 -7.57 6.39
C ILE A 37 -18.60 -8.54 5.57
N MET A 38 -17.89 -8.00 4.58
CA MET A 38 -17.03 -8.73 3.66
C MET A 38 -15.58 -8.62 4.14
N ASP A 39 -15.12 -9.65 4.85
CA ASP A 39 -13.78 -9.68 5.43
C ASP A 39 -12.76 -10.32 4.48
N ASP A 40 -11.67 -9.59 4.21
CA ASP A 40 -10.62 -10.06 3.30
C ASP A 40 -9.61 -10.96 4.01
N ASN A 41 -10.08 -11.93 4.80
CA ASN A 41 -9.24 -12.84 5.57
C ASN A 41 -8.33 -12.07 6.54
N SER A 42 -8.94 -11.31 7.45
CA SER A 42 -8.25 -10.50 8.46
C SER A 42 -7.55 -11.36 9.54
N CYS A 43 -6.75 -10.70 10.38
CA CYS A 43 -6.15 -11.28 11.56
C CYS A 43 -7.21 -11.76 12.58
N PRO A 44 -6.86 -12.71 13.46
CA PRO A 44 -7.79 -13.27 14.45
C PRO A 44 -8.46 -12.21 15.34
N GLU A 45 -7.75 -11.13 15.67
CA GLU A 45 -8.28 -10.04 16.51
C GLU A 45 -9.48 -9.35 15.84
N THR A 46 -9.34 -8.96 14.57
CA THR A 46 -10.42 -8.32 13.79
C THR A 46 -11.61 -9.27 13.63
N ILE A 47 -11.34 -10.54 13.28
CA ILE A 47 -12.39 -11.55 13.10
C ILE A 47 -13.17 -11.78 14.40
N ASN A 48 -12.50 -11.84 15.55
CA ASN A 48 -13.15 -12.05 16.84
C ASN A 48 -14.05 -10.88 17.23
N ILE A 49 -13.66 -9.63 16.91
CA ILE A 49 -14.52 -8.46 17.13
C ILE A 49 -15.78 -8.56 16.27
N ILE A 50 -15.64 -8.88 14.98
CA ILE A 50 -16.79 -9.02 14.06
C ILE A 50 -17.77 -10.10 14.54
N LYS A 51 -17.24 -11.23 15.04
CA LYS A 51 -18.07 -12.34 15.54
C LYS A 51 -19.04 -11.94 16.66
N ASN A 52 -18.70 -10.95 17.47
CA ASN A 52 -19.56 -10.47 18.56
C ASN A 52 -20.86 -9.81 18.07
N TYR A 53 -20.96 -9.49 16.78
CA TYR A 53 -22.12 -8.83 16.18
C TYR A 53 -23.02 -9.77 15.38
N LEU A 54 -22.64 -11.03 15.19
CA LEU A 54 -23.35 -11.95 14.30
C LEU A 54 -24.68 -12.48 14.85
N ASP A 55 -25.00 -12.18 16.11
CA ASP A 55 -26.30 -12.47 16.70
C ASP A 55 -27.41 -11.51 16.19
N ASP A 56 -27.05 -10.36 15.60
CA ASP A 56 -28.03 -9.49 14.94
C ASP A 56 -28.43 -10.09 13.58
N PRO A 57 -29.71 -10.43 13.36
CA PRO A 57 -30.15 -11.12 12.13
C PRO A 57 -30.06 -10.27 10.87
N ARG A 58 -29.77 -8.96 10.99
CA ARG A 58 -29.55 -8.04 9.86
C ARG A 58 -28.09 -8.05 9.39
N ILE A 59 -27.19 -8.68 10.13
CA ILE A 59 -25.75 -8.73 9.84
C ILE A 59 -25.41 -10.06 9.19
N TYR A 60 -24.81 -9.97 8.00
CA TYR A 60 -24.29 -11.10 7.23
C TYR A 60 -22.77 -10.97 7.16
N TYR A 61 -22.06 -12.06 7.46
CA TYR A 61 -20.61 -12.07 7.44
C TYR A 61 -20.08 -13.10 6.45
N GLU A 62 -19.11 -12.67 5.64
CA GLU A 62 -18.39 -13.55 4.75
C GLU A 62 -16.89 -13.28 4.81
N ASN A 63 -16.10 -14.33 5.04
CA ASN A 63 -14.66 -14.27 4.97
C ASN A 63 -14.19 -14.80 3.61
N SER A 64 -13.31 -14.08 2.94
CA SER A 64 -12.79 -14.46 1.63
C SER A 64 -11.91 -15.71 1.64
N PHE A 65 -11.28 -16.02 2.78
CA PHE A 65 -10.22 -17.03 2.92
C PHE A 65 -9.10 -16.92 1.86
N ILE A 66 -8.89 -15.72 1.31
CA ILE A 66 -7.92 -15.50 0.25
C ILE A 66 -6.50 -15.71 0.78
N GLN A 67 -5.67 -16.32 -0.06
CA GLN A 67 -4.24 -16.46 0.20
C GLN A 67 -3.49 -15.17 -0.16
N ASP A 68 -2.43 -14.91 0.59
CA ASP A 68 -1.63 -13.68 0.47
C ASP A 68 -1.06 -13.45 -0.93
N ASN A 69 -0.61 -14.50 -1.61
CA ASN A 69 -0.12 -14.47 -2.99
C ASN A 69 -1.21 -14.22 -4.05
N GLU A 70 -2.49 -14.28 -3.70
CA GLU A 70 -3.61 -14.00 -4.61
C GLU A 70 -4.11 -12.57 -4.44
N ARG A 71 -3.75 -11.88 -3.35
CA ARG A 71 -4.33 -10.58 -3.00
C ARG A 71 -4.09 -9.52 -4.06
N TYR A 72 -2.89 -9.44 -4.65
CA TYR A 72 -2.55 -8.40 -5.63
C TYR A 72 -3.20 -8.60 -7.01
N LYS A 73 -3.87 -9.72 -7.26
CA LYS A 73 -4.41 -10.06 -8.59
C LYS A 73 -5.64 -9.26 -8.96
N THR A 74 -6.39 -8.75 -7.98
CA THR A 74 -7.59 -7.94 -8.20
C THR A 74 -7.70 -6.85 -7.15
N THR A 75 -8.31 -5.72 -7.47
CA THR A 75 -8.68 -4.72 -6.47
C THR A 75 -9.64 -5.35 -5.44
N ARG A 76 -9.12 -5.66 -4.24
CA ARG A 76 -9.78 -6.60 -3.32
C ARG A 76 -11.12 -6.13 -2.81
N TYR A 77 -11.23 -4.89 -2.34
CA TYR A 77 -12.51 -4.35 -1.88
C TYR A 77 -13.55 -4.31 -3.01
N ALA A 78 -13.16 -4.01 -4.25
CA ALA A 78 -14.05 -4.11 -5.41
C ALA A 78 -14.52 -5.55 -5.66
N THR A 79 -13.62 -6.55 -5.53
CA THR A 79 -13.99 -7.97 -5.62
C THR A 79 -14.99 -8.37 -4.54
N LEU A 80 -14.77 -7.94 -3.29
CA LEU A 80 -15.65 -8.22 -2.17
C LEU A 80 -17.03 -7.56 -2.32
N ILE A 81 -17.05 -6.30 -2.78
CA ILE A 81 -18.31 -5.59 -3.07
C ILE A 81 -19.08 -6.28 -4.19
N ASN A 82 -18.41 -6.67 -5.28
CA ASN A 82 -19.04 -7.42 -6.37
C ASN A 82 -19.59 -8.78 -5.92
N LYS A 83 -18.97 -9.42 -4.93
CA LYS A 83 -19.47 -10.66 -4.33
C LYS A 83 -20.72 -10.43 -3.49
N ALA A 84 -20.76 -9.33 -2.72
CA ALA A 84 -21.89 -8.99 -1.86
C ALA A 84 -23.12 -8.49 -2.65
N LEU A 85 -22.91 -7.69 -3.69
CA LEU A 85 -23.98 -6.98 -4.40
C LEU A 85 -25.14 -7.89 -4.87
N PRO A 86 -24.91 -9.07 -5.48
CA PRO A 86 -25.98 -9.98 -5.87
C PRO A 86 -26.75 -10.62 -4.70
N LEU A 87 -26.15 -10.67 -3.49
CA LEU A 87 -26.75 -11.26 -2.29
C LEU A 87 -27.63 -10.25 -1.54
N THR A 88 -27.39 -8.97 -1.76
CA THR A 88 -28.15 -7.87 -1.14
C THR A 88 -29.57 -7.75 -1.70
N ARG A 89 -30.52 -7.35 -0.87
CA ARG A 89 -31.96 -7.23 -1.17
C ARG A 89 -32.49 -5.80 -1.17
N GLY A 90 -31.76 -4.86 -0.59
CA GLY A 90 -32.19 -3.47 -0.40
C GLY A 90 -32.44 -2.73 -1.71
N GLU A 91 -33.41 -1.82 -1.74
CA GLU A 91 -33.66 -0.96 -2.89
C GLU A 91 -32.58 0.12 -3.05
N TYR A 92 -31.86 0.40 -1.95
CA TYR A 92 -30.78 1.37 -1.84
C TYR A 92 -29.50 0.71 -1.37
N ILE A 93 -28.36 1.19 -1.87
CA ILE A 93 -27.04 0.64 -1.60
C ILE A 93 -26.16 1.71 -0.98
N CYS A 94 -25.40 1.32 0.04
CA CYS A 94 -24.37 2.11 0.68
C CYS A 94 -23.09 1.30 0.83
N TYR A 95 -21.95 1.99 0.85
CA TYR A 95 -20.63 1.39 1.00
C TYR A 95 -19.94 1.92 2.26
N LEU A 96 -19.23 1.05 2.96
CA LEU A 96 -18.58 1.35 4.23
C LEU A 96 -17.20 0.68 4.30
N THR A 97 -16.25 1.35 4.95
CA THR A 97 -14.93 0.80 5.27
C THR A 97 -14.76 0.68 6.77
N ASP A 98 -13.87 -0.21 7.18
CA ASP A 98 -13.49 -0.51 8.57
C ASP A 98 -12.71 0.60 9.31
N ASP A 99 -12.62 1.79 8.71
CA ASP A 99 -12.08 3.03 9.29
C ASP A 99 -13.00 4.25 9.11
N THR A 100 -14.27 4.03 8.75
CA THR A 100 -15.26 5.10 8.59
C THR A 100 -16.51 4.81 9.40
N MET A 101 -17.01 5.81 10.12
CA MET A 101 -18.26 5.73 10.88
C MET A 101 -19.38 6.48 10.18
N TYR A 102 -20.59 5.95 10.23
CA TYR A 102 -21.80 6.68 9.86
C TYR A 102 -22.30 7.52 11.05
N VAL A 103 -22.72 8.76 10.79
CA VAL A 103 -23.44 9.52 11.81
C VAL A 103 -24.86 8.96 11.98
N PRO A 104 -25.50 9.07 13.16
CA PRO A 104 -26.73 8.34 13.48
C PRO A 104 -27.91 8.52 12.49
N ASN A 105 -28.03 9.68 11.84
CA ASN A 105 -29.12 9.98 10.90
C ASN A 105 -28.74 9.79 9.42
N ARG A 106 -27.56 9.27 9.08
CA ARG A 106 -27.09 9.16 7.69
C ARG A 106 -28.11 8.47 6.79
N LEU A 107 -28.53 7.26 7.16
CA LEU A 107 -29.42 6.45 6.32
C LEU A 107 -30.76 7.15 6.07
N ALA A 108 -31.35 7.74 7.13
CA ALA A 108 -32.62 8.45 7.04
C ALA A 108 -32.54 9.69 6.14
N GLU A 109 -31.45 10.45 6.25
CA GLU A 109 -31.24 11.68 5.45
C GLU A 109 -31.04 11.37 3.97
N MET A 110 -30.19 10.39 3.65
CA MET A 110 -29.91 10.00 2.26
C MET A 110 -31.14 9.37 1.60
N LEU A 111 -31.84 8.49 2.31
CA LEU A 111 -33.09 7.89 1.83
C LEU A 111 -34.15 8.97 1.61
N SER A 112 -34.34 9.90 2.57
CA SER A 112 -35.33 10.97 2.44
C SER A 112 -35.09 11.84 1.20
N PHE A 113 -33.83 12.06 0.81
CA PHE A 113 -33.51 12.80 -0.40
C PHE A 113 -33.97 12.05 -1.65
N LEU A 114 -33.60 10.77 -1.79
CA LEU A 114 -33.93 9.94 -2.95
C LEU A 114 -35.45 9.71 -3.08
N GLU A 115 -36.14 9.45 -1.98
CA GLU A 115 -37.60 9.26 -1.97
C GLU A 115 -38.38 10.53 -2.37
N LYS A 116 -37.83 11.72 -2.08
CA LYS A 116 -38.45 13.00 -2.49
C LYS A 116 -38.25 13.33 -3.96
N GLN A 117 -37.27 12.72 -4.62
CA GLN A 117 -36.89 12.99 -6.01
C GLN A 117 -36.69 11.66 -6.74
N PRO A 118 -37.77 10.94 -7.11
CA PRO A 118 -37.70 9.57 -7.64
C PRO A 118 -36.94 9.41 -8.96
N GLU A 119 -36.65 10.51 -9.66
CA GLU A 119 -35.78 10.58 -10.83
C GLU A 119 -34.29 10.54 -10.48
N ILE A 120 -33.94 10.73 -9.19
CA ILE A 120 -32.58 10.72 -8.70
C ILE A 120 -32.13 9.31 -8.33
N ASP A 121 -31.00 8.88 -8.89
CA ASP A 121 -30.40 7.58 -8.57
C ASP A 121 -29.27 7.65 -7.56
N ILE A 122 -28.61 8.81 -7.40
CA ILE A 122 -27.35 8.90 -6.66
C ILE A 122 -27.30 10.17 -5.84
N VAL A 123 -26.99 10.02 -4.55
CA VAL A 123 -26.71 11.12 -3.64
C VAL A 123 -25.38 10.91 -2.94
N TYR A 124 -24.76 12.02 -2.55
CA TYR A 124 -23.53 11.99 -1.76
C TYR A 124 -23.53 13.07 -0.66
N SER A 125 -22.84 12.82 0.45
CA SER A 125 -22.78 13.73 1.60
C SER A 125 -21.42 14.40 1.78
N SER A 126 -21.38 15.44 2.61
CA SER A 126 -20.12 15.93 3.15
C SER A 126 -19.53 14.87 4.08
N GLN A 127 -18.19 14.84 4.17
CA GLN A 127 -17.44 13.90 5.00
C GLN A 127 -16.52 14.65 5.96
N HIS A 128 -16.46 14.22 7.21
CA HIS A 128 -15.48 14.71 8.16
C HIS A 128 -14.25 13.79 8.16
N VAL A 129 -13.09 14.33 7.79
CA VAL A 129 -11.82 13.60 7.72
C VAL A 129 -10.98 13.94 8.94
N LYS A 130 -10.62 12.93 9.74
CA LYS A 130 -9.79 13.08 10.94
C LYS A 130 -8.45 12.38 10.77
N TYR A 131 -7.35 13.13 10.74
CA TYR A 131 -6.01 12.57 10.90
C TYR A 131 -5.72 12.35 12.37
N VAL A 132 -5.27 11.15 12.70
CA VAL A 132 -4.98 10.75 14.07
C VAL A 132 -3.61 10.10 14.17
N ASP A 133 -3.03 10.12 15.37
CA ASP A 133 -1.77 9.45 15.68
C ASP A 133 -1.98 7.94 15.95
N TYR A 134 -0.91 7.26 16.39
CA TYR A 134 -0.95 5.83 16.74
C TYR A 134 -1.91 5.49 17.90
N ASN A 135 -2.28 6.48 18.71
CA ASN A 135 -3.20 6.35 19.86
C ASN A 135 -4.59 6.93 19.55
N LEU A 136 -4.92 7.13 18.26
CA LEU A 136 -6.15 7.75 17.78
C LEU A 136 -6.38 9.19 18.30
N GLN A 137 -5.32 9.88 18.73
CA GLN A 137 -5.41 11.29 19.11
C GLN A 137 -5.43 12.18 17.87
N PRO A 138 -6.30 13.19 17.81
CA PRO A 138 -6.42 14.05 16.63
C PRO A 138 -5.16 14.88 16.40
N ILE A 139 -4.67 14.87 15.16
CA ILE A 139 -3.56 15.70 14.68
C ILE A 139 -4.10 16.89 13.88
N HIS A 140 -5.01 16.60 12.94
CA HIS A 140 -5.64 17.59 12.06
C HIS A 140 -6.98 17.03 11.55
N GLU A 141 -7.94 17.90 11.29
CA GLU A 141 -9.24 17.51 10.74
C GLU A 141 -9.75 18.56 9.74
N TYR A 142 -10.53 18.11 8.77
CA TYR A 142 -11.19 18.97 7.79
C TYR A 142 -12.50 18.33 7.29
N VAL A 143 -13.37 19.14 6.69
CA VAL A 143 -14.59 18.67 6.04
C VAL A 143 -14.42 18.71 4.52
N ARG A 144 -14.71 17.58 3.88
CA ARG A 144 -14.90 17.49 2.43
C ARG A 144 -16.35 17.80 2.13
N GLU A 145 -16.61 18.99 1.59
CA GLU A 145 -17.97 19.49 1.40
C GLU A 145 -18.68 18.91 0.17
N ALA A 146 -19.96 18.57 0.33
CA ALA A 146 -20.88 18.23 -0.74
C ALA A 146 -21.81 19.42 -1.04
N SER A 147 -21.37 20.31 -1.93
CA SER A 147 -22.06 21.58 -2.19
C SER A 147 -22.61 21.75 -3.61
N LYS A 148 -22.29 20.85 -4.55
CA LYS A 148 -22.67 20.99 -5.96
C LYS A 148 -23.01 19.66 -6.61
N ILE A 149 -23.83 19.70 -7.66
CA ILE A 149 -24.07 18.52 -8.51
C ILE A 149 -22.77 18.16 -9.23
N LEU A 150 -22.37 16.89 -9.20
CA LEU A 150 -21.13 16.40 -9.80
C LEU A 150 -21.42 15.50 -10.99
N TYR A 151 -21.04 15.96 -12.19
CA TYR A 151 -20.96 15.13 -13.40
C TYR A 151 -19.65 14.31 -13.45
N THR A 152 -18.70 14.63 -12.56
CA THR A 152 -17.44 13.92 -12.38
C THR A 152 -17.15 13.82 -10.89
N ALA A 153 -17.52 12.70 -10.28
CA ALA A 153 -17.36 12.41 -8.87
C ALA A 153 -16.04 11.68 -8.55
N ALA A 154 -15.41 11.08 -9.56
CA ALA A 154 -14.10 10.45 -9.46
C ALA A 154 -13.06 11.38 -8.82
N ASN A 155 -12.33 10.89 -7.81
CA ASN A 155 -11.34 11.65 -7.02
C ASN A 155 -11.90 12.85 -6.23
N VAL A 156 -13.21 13.10 -6.26
CA VAL A 156 -13.88 14.18 -5.51
C VAL A 156 -14.64 13.61 -4.31
N VAL A 157 -15.42 12.56 -4.55
CA VAL A 157 -16.30 11.92 -3.56
C VAL A 157 -15.64 10.66 -3.02
N ASP A 158 -15.61 10.55 -1.70
CA ASP A 158 -15.05 9.38 -1.00
C ASP A 158 -15.99 8.17 -1.09
N HIS A 159 -15.40 6.97 -1.03
CA HIS A 159 -16.06 5.67 -0.99
C HIS A 159 -17.31 5.62 -0.08
N CYS A 160 -17.22 6.15 1.14
CA CYS A 160 -18.25 5.94 2.16
C CYS A 160 -19.39 6.97 2.12
N SER A 161 -19.27 8.02 1.32
CA SER A 161 -20.18 9.17 1.35
C SER A 161 -21.33 9.07 0.36
N VAL A 162 -21.55 7.90 -0.26
CA VAL A 162 -22.55 7.73 -1.35
C VAL A 162 -23.67 6.78 -0.92
N MET A 163 -24.87 7.09 -1.42
CA MET A 163 -26.00 6.16 -1.50
C MET A 163 -26.55 6.23 -2.92
N HIS A 164 -26.88 5.08 -3.49
CA HIS A 164 -27.56 5.03 -4.78
C HIS A 164 -28.65 3.96 -4.81
N THR A 165 -29.55 4.06 -5.78
CA THR A 165 -30.61 3.08 -6.01
C THR A 165 -30.04 1.76 -6.55
N ARG A 166 -30.77 0.66 -6.40
CA ARG A 166 -30.39 -0.60 -7.05
C ARG A 166 -30.53 -0.52 -8.58
N ARG A 167 -31.49 0.24 -9.09
CA ARG A 167 -31.77 0.29 -10.54
C ARG A 167 -30.59 0.81 -11.37
N ILE A 168 -29.78 1.73 -10.84
CA ILE A 168 -28.58 2.20 -11.57
C ILE A 168 -27.50 1.13 -11.66
N LEU A 169 -27.39 0.21 -10.68
CA LEU A 169 -26.46 -0.92 -10.76
C LEU A 169 -26.78 -1.86 -11.93
N LEU A 170 -28.06 -2.04 -12.23
CA LEU A 170 -28.48 -2.87 -13.38
C LEU A 170 -27.97 -2.26 -14.69
N LYS A 171 -28.06 -0.93 -14.84
CA LYS A 171 -27.51 -0.20 -15.99
C LYS A 171 -25.99 -0.32 -16.08
N VAL A 172 -25.29 -0.23 -14.95
CA VAL A 172 -23.83 -0.44 -14.87
C VAL A 172 -23.48 -1.86 -15.33
N TYR A 173 -24.14 -2.87 -14.77
CA TYR A 173 -23.85 -4.26 -15.12
C TYR A 173 -24.15 -4.56 -16.59
N GLU A 174 -25.25 -4.05 -17.13
CA GLU A 174 -25.60 -4.20 -18.56
C GLU A 174 -24.53 -3.62 -19.48
N LYS A 175 -23.95 -2.46 -19.12
CA LYS A 175 -22.94 -1.78 -19.94
C LYS A 175 -21.52 -2.35 -19.79
N TYR A 176 -21.12 -2.73 -18.57
CA TYR A 176 -19.73 -3.09 -18.26
C TYR A 176 -19.53 -4.59 -17.94
N CYS A 177 -20.61 -5.38 -17.87
CA CYS A 177 -20.61 -6.79 -17.45
C CYS A 177 -20.04 -7.03 -16.04
N GLU A 178 -19.92 -5.98 -15.24
CA GLU A 178 -19.36 -5.97 -13.89
C GLU A 178 -19.82 -4.69 -13.16
N TYR A 179 -19.97 -4.71 -11.84
CA TYR A 179 -20.32 -3.50 -11.08
C TYR A 179 -19.07 -2.64 -10.82
N TRP A 180 -18.26 -3.01 -9.83
CA TRP A 180 -16.98 -2.36 -9.50
C TRP A 180 -15.85 -2.94 -10.33
N ASP A 181 -14.93 -2.10 -10.79
CA ASP A 181 -13.79 -2.56 -11.59
C ASP A 181 -12.77 -3.31 -10.72
N THR A 182 -12.56 -4.60 -11.01
CA THR A 182 -11.64 -5.44 -10.25
C THR A 182 -10.20 -5.40 -10.77
N ASN A 183 -9.91 -4.65 -11.83
CA ASN A 183 -8.57 -4.53 -12.39
C ASN A 183 -7.58 -4.08 -11.29
N PRO A 184 -6.48 -4.82 -11.06
CA PRO A 184 -5.51 -4.50 -10.00
C PRO A 184 -4.79 -3.15 -10.24
N LEU A 185 -4.79 -2.61 -11.46
CA LEU A 185 -4.26 -1.28 -11.75
C LEU A 185 -5.06 -0.17 -11.02
N TYR A 186 -6.33 -0.42 -10.71
CA TYR A 186 -7.20 0.53 -10.02
C TYR A 186 -7.23 0.36 -8.52
N TRP A 187 -6.30 -0.38 -7.93
CA TRP A 187 -6.30 -0.67 -6.51
C TRP A 187 -6.44 0.58 -5.62
N PHE A 188 -5.80 1.68 -6.04
CA PHE A 188 -5.74 2.93 -5.29
C PHE A 188 -6.97 3.83 -5.49
N VAL A 189 -7.77 3.56 -6.52
CA VAL A 189 -8.79 4.47 -7.05
C VAL A 189 -10.07 3.72 -7.47
N GLY A 190 -10.32 2.55 -6.90
CA GLY A 190 -11.42 1.66 -7.32
C GLY A 190 -12.80 2.29 -7.10
N ASP A 191 -12.94 3.11 -6.06
CA ASP A 191 -14.11 3.95 -5.84
C ASP A 191 -14.28 4.99 -6.95
N ALA A 192 -13.23 5.73 -7.29
CA ALA A 192 -13.24 6.71 -8.37
C ALA A 192 -13.60 6.06 -9.73
N MET A 193 -13.12 4.85 -10.00
CA MET A 193 -13.47 4.12 -11.22
C MET A 193 -14.94 3.69 -11.23
N PHE A 194 -15.47 3.25 -10.10
CA PHE A 194 -16.90 2.96 -9.97
C PHE A 194 -17.75 4.23 -10.10
N TRP A 195 -17.31 5.36 -9.54
CA TRP A 195 -17.96 6.65 -9.72
C TRP A 195 -17.97 7.10 -11.19
N LYS A 196 -16.89 6.89 -11.95
CA LYS A 196 -16.90 7.12 -13.41
C LYS A 196 -18.01 6.29 -14.09
N ARG A 197 -18.15 5.00 -13.74
CA ARG A 197 -19.21 4.13 -14.28
C ARG A 197 -20.61 4.69 -13.96
N LEU A 198 -20.87 5.10 -12.73
CA LEU A 198 -22.15 5.70 -12.32
C LEU A 198 -22.44 7.04 -13.01
N ASN A 199 -21.44 7.92 -13.13
CA ASN A 199 -21.60 9.21 -13.82
C ASN A 199 -21.93 9.07 -15.31
N THR A 200 -21.72 7.91 -15.93
CA THR A 200 -22.21 7.67 -17.30
C THR A 200 -23.72 7.60 -17.41
N PHE A 201 -24.44 7.44 -16.29
CA PHE A 201 -25.90 7.38 -16.25
C PHE A 201 -26.53 8.57 -15.54
N GLN A 202 -25.90 9.07 -14.47
CA GLN A 202 -26.47 10.16 -13.69
C GLN A 202 -25.41 10.95 -12.89
N PRO A 203 -25.54 12.28 -12.73
CA PRO A 203 -24.68 13.02 -11.81
C PRO A 203 -24.96 12.66 -10.35
N PHE A 204 -24.01 12.98 -9.46
CA PHE A 204 -24.17 12.80 -8.03
C PHE A 204 -24.79 14.07 -7.43
N TYR A 205 -25.86 13.92 -6.66
CA TYR A 205 -26.56 15.03 -6.04
C TYR A 205 -26.11 15.26 -4.60
N PRO A 206 -25.76 16.51 -4.23
CA PRO A 206 -25.18 16.80 -2.93
C PRO A 206 -26.23 16.84 -1.82
N ILE A 207 -25.87 16.26 -0.68
CA ILE A 207 -26.48 16.52 0.62
C ILE A 207 -25.43 17.25 1.44
N ASN A 208 -25.61 18.56 1.61
CA ASN A 208 -24.67 19.42 2.31
C ASN A 208 -24.77 19.26 3.85
N LYS A 209 -24.53 18.04 4.32
CA LYS A 209 -24.47 17.64 5.72
C LYS A 209 -23.34 16.63 5.86
N VAL A 210 -22.60 16.72 6.96
CA VAL A 210 -21.62 15.69 7.33
C VAL A 210 -22.39 14.44 7.76
N LEU A 211 -22.33 13.37 6.95
CA LEU A 211 -23.02 12.13 7.26
C LEU A 211 -22.09 10.94 7.55
N ASP A 212 -20.78 11.13 7.39
CA ASP A 212 -19.78 10.12 7.71
C ASP A 212 -18.49 10.77 8.23
N ILE A 213 -17.76 10.02 9.06
CA ILE A 213 -16.51 10.43 9.71
C ILE A 213 -15.45 9.36 9.41
N THR A 214 -14.40 9.72 8.67
CA THR A 214 -13.32 8.80 8.32
C THR A 214 -12.05 9.11 9.10
N PHE A 215 -11.35 8.07 9.54
CA PHE A 215 -10.09 8.17 10.27
C PHE A 215 -8.90 7.86 9.36
N LYS A 216 -7.96 8.81 9.28
CA LYS A 216 -6.66 8.62 8.62
C LYS A 216 -5.60 8.40 9.70
N THR A 217 -5.18 7.15 9.86
CA THR A 217 -4.16 6.72 10.82
C THR A 217 -2.78 6.65 10.14
N PRO A 218 -1.68 6.52 10.90
CA PRO A 218 -0.36 6.27 10.31
C PRO A 218 -0.30 4.97 9.47
N PHE A 219 -1.22 4.03 9.73
CA PHE A 219 -1.37 2.77 9.01
C PHE A 219 -2.38 2.84 7.87
N SER A 220 -3.03 3.98 7.65
CA SER A 220 -3.88 4.17 6.47
C SER A 220 -3.08 3.92 5.21
N PHE A 221 -3.69 3.20 4.28
CA PHE A 221 -3.09 2.74 3.04
C PHE A 221 -2.37 3.86 2.27
N GLN A 222 -2.98 5.05 2.19
CA GLN A 222 -2.40 6.21 1.50
C GLN A 222 -1.08 6.66 2.15
N ASN A 223 -0.98 6.62 3.48
CA ASN A 223 0.22 7.04 4.22
C ASN A 223 1.34 6.00 4.11
N LEU A 224 0.99 4.71 4.19
CA LEU A 224 1.97 3.63 4.06
C LEU A 224 2.57 3.57 2.65
N TYR A 225 1.77 3.85 1.63
CA TYR A 225 2.18 3.83 0.22
C TYR A 225 2.95 5.07 -0.24
N ALA A 226 2.74 6.21 0.42
CA ALA A 226 3.40 7.46 0.06
C ALA A 226 4.93 7.27 -0.05
N ASN A 227 5.49 7.80 -1.15
CA ASN A 227 6.92 7.79 -1.45
C ASN A 227 7.56 6.40 -1.63
N LEU A 228 6.79 5.35 -1.93
CA LEU A 228 7.36 4.07 -2.37
C LEU A 228 7.93 4.18 -3.79
N PRO A 229 9.03 3.48 -4.13
CA PRO A 229 9.69 3.60 -5.43
C PRO A 229 8.88 2.92 -6.55
N SER A 230 8.72 3.57 -7.70
CA SER A 230 8.07 2.99 -8.90
C SER A 230 8.78 1.78 -9.48
N LYS A 231 10.07 1.61 -9.14
CA LYS A 231 10.91 0.47 -9.49
C LYS A 231 11.26 -0.32 -8.23
N ASP A 232 11.29 -1.64 -8.35
CA ASP A 232 11.71 -2.51 -7.26
C ASP A 232 13.19 -2.37 -6.92
N LEU A 233 13.51 -2.34 -5.62
CA LEU A 233 14.85 -2.17 -5.09
C LEU A 233 15.20 -3.34 -4.16
N ASN A 234 16.39 -3.90 -4.35
CA ASN A 234 16.94 -4.94 -3.46
C ASN A 234 17.52 -4.34 -2.18
N GLY A 235 17.63 -5.18 -1.14
CA GLY A 235 18.22 -4.86 0.16
C GLY A 235 17.32 -4.05 1.10
N ILE A 236 16.07 -3.83 0.73
CA ILE A 236 15.11 -3.07 1.53
C ILE A 236 14.39 -4.00 2.51
N LEU A 237 14.23 -3.54 3.74
CA LEU A 237 13.41 -4.20 4.75
C LEU A 237 12.02 -3.61 4.76
N PHE A 238 11.02 -4.47 4.56
CA PHE A 238 9.62 -4.11 4.64
C PHE A 238 8.92 -4.85 5.78
N SER A 239 7.93 -4.22 6.39
CA SER A 239 7.00 -4.90 7.29
C SER A 239 5.57 -4.85 6.77
N ASN A 240 4.83 -5.94 6.95
CA ASN A 240 3.39 -6.00 6.65
C ASN A 240 2.55 -5.48 7.83
N SER A 241 1.23 -5.45 7.66
CA SER A 241 0.25 -5.05 8.68
C SER A 241 0.22 -5.96 9.91
N GLN A 242 0.72 -7.19 9.77
CA GLN A 242 0.85 -8.17 10.86
C GLN A 242 2.16 -8.01 11.65
N GLY A 243 3.06 -7.14 11.22
CA GLY A 243 4.36 -6.91 11.85
C GLY A 243 5.45 -7.92 11.46
N GLU A 244 5.18 -8.80 10.49
CA GLU A 244 6.20 -9.66 9.90
C GLU A 244 7.17 -8.83 9.07
N VAL A 245 8.45 -9.18 9.12
CA VAL A 245 9.52 -8.45 8.43
C VAL A 245 10.05 -9.28 7.28
N PHE A 246 10.14 -8.65 6.11
CA PHE A 246 10.64 -9.23 4.88
C PHE A 246 11.84 -8.44 4.38
N LEU A 247 12.87 -9.15 3.93
CA LEU A 247 13.94 -8.60 3.13
C LEU A 247 13.61 -8.79 1.65
N ILE A 248 13.70 -7.72 0.85
CA ILE A 248 13.71 -7.85 -0.60
C ILE A 248 15.12 -8.22 -1.06
N ASP A 249 15.28 -9.45 -1.52
CA ASP A 249 16.57 -10.01 -1.93
C ASP A 249 16.38 -10.84 -3.21
N ASN A 250 17.18 -10.54 -4.24
CA ASN A 250 16.97 -11.04 -5.61
C ASN A 250 15.53 -10.81 -6.11
N TYR A 251 14.94 -9.66 -5.80
CA TYR A 251 13.56 -9.26 -6.14
C TYR A 251 12.47 -10.20 -5.58
N LYS A 252 12.82 -11.00 -4.57
CA LYS A 252 11.89 -11.82 -3.80
C LYS A 252 11.69 -11.24 -2.41
N ARG A 253 10.48 -11.33 -1.89
CA ARG A 253 10.24 -11.11 -0.45
C ARG A 253 10.65 -12.36 0.30
N ARG A 254 11.55 -12.21 1.27
CA ARG A 254 12.05 -13.32 2.09
C ARG A 254 11.84 -12.98 3.55
N LEU A 255 11.09 -13.81 4.27
CA LEU A 255 10.82 -13.62 5.70
C LEU A 255 12.16 -13.61 6.47
N ILE A 256 12.34 -12.65 7.40
CA ILE A 256 13.56 -12.54 8.19
C ILE A 256 13.23 -12.34 9.67
N SER A 257 13.79 -13.20 10.53
CA SER A 257 13.59 -13.12 11.98
C SER A 257 14.42 -12.01 12.63
N LYS A 258 14.08 -11.65 13.87
CA LYS A 258 14.87 -10.68 14.67
C LYS A 258 16.30 -11.15 14.93
N GLU A 259 16.53 -12.46 15.09
CA GLU A 259 17.89 -12.98 15.23
C GLU A 259 18.68 -12.77 13.94
N MET A 260 18.08 -13.04 12.79
CA MET A 260 18.73 -12.93 11.49
C MET A 260 18.99 -11.47 11.09
N LEU A 261 18.08 -10.55 11.42
CA LEU A 261 18.32 -9.11 11.29
C LEU A 261 19.60 -8.69 12.04
N SER A 262 19.72 -9.14 13.30
CA SER A 262 20.85 -8.82 14.17
C SER A 262 22.16 -9.45 13.68
N TYR A 263 22.09 -10.69 13.20
CA TYR A 263 23.23 -11.42 12.65
C TYR A 263 23.78 -10.72 11.39
N PHE A 264 22.90 -10.41 10.43
CA PHE A 264 23.26 -9.75 9.17
C PHE A 264 23.34 -8.22 9.25
N LYS A 265 23.46 -7.68 10.47
CA LYS A 265 23.71 -6.25 10.76
C LYS A 265 22.69 -5.30 10.13
N TYR A 266 21.44 -5.73 10.00
CA TYR A 266 20.34 -4.85 9.63
C TYR A 266 19.94 -3.95 10.82
N ASN A 267 19.67 -2.69 10.53
CA ASN A 267 19.13 -1.76 11.51
C ASN A 267 17.60 -1.88 11.55
N GLN A 268 17.03 -2.24 12.70
CA GLN A 268 15.57 -2.38 12.84
C GLN A 268 14.83 -1.04 12.66
N ASN A 269 15.49 0.08 12.89
CA ASN A 269 14.92 1.42 12.65
C ASN A 269 14.82 1.77 11.15
N GLU A 270 15.31 0.90 10.27
CA GLU A 270 15.27 1.07 8.81
C GLU A 270 14.24 0.14 8.15
N ILE A 271 13.41 -0.52 8.96
CA ILE A 271 12.25 -1.29 8.49
C ILE A 271 11.17 -0.30 8.05
N VAL A 272 10.72 -0.45 6.81
CA VAL A 272 9.70 0.41 6.21
C VAL A 272 8.35 -0.32 6.24
N SER A 273 7.39 0.21 6.99
CA SER A 273 6.02 -0.32 6.93
C SER A 273 5.36 0.08 5.63
N ILE A 274 4.77 -0.90 4.95
CA ILE A 274 4.12 -0.73 3.66
C ILE A 274 2.81 -1.51 3.63
N PRO A 275 1.89 -1.18 2.71
CA PRO A 275 0.67 -1.95 2.57
C PRO A 275 0.97 -3.37 2.12
N ASP A 276 0.23 -4.34 2.65
CA ASP A 276 0.40 -5.75 2.31
C ASP A 276 0.31 -6.02 0.79
N PRO A 277 -0.61 -5.39 0.01
CA PRO A 277 -0.63 -5.53 -1.44
C PRO A 277 0.70 -5.18 -2.13
N PHE A 278 1.46 -4.22 -1.60
CA PHE A 278 2.77 -3.88 -2.14
C PHE A 278 3.81 -4.95 -1.82
N ILE A 279 3.71 -5.62 -0.67
CA ILE A 279 4.57 -6.76 -0.34
C ILE A 279 4.25 -7.92 -1.29
N TYR A 280 2.97 -8.21 -1.51
CA TYR A 280 2.54 -9.39 -2.27
C TYR A 280 2.89 -9.32 -3.76
N LYS A 281 3.22 -8.14 -4.30
CA LYS A 281 3.76 -8.04 -5.68
C LYS A 281 5.09 -8.78 -5.85
N TYR A 282 5.86 -8.93 -4.77
CA TYR A 282 7.11 -9.69 -4.79
C TYR A 282 6.82 -11.17 -4.68
N THR A 283 7.44 -11.97 -5.57
CA THR A 283 7.41 -13.43 -5.43
C THR A 283 8.03 -13.83 -4.10
N GLU A 284 7.41 -14.80 -3.43
CA GLU A 284 7.90 -15.30 -2.14
C GLU A 284 9.14 -16.17 -2.34
N GLY A 285 10.19 -15.88 -1.58
CA GLY A 285 11.39 -16.70 -1.50
C GLY A 285 11.50 -17.41 -0.16
N PRO A 286 12.41 -18.39 -0.05
CA PRO A 286 12.63 -19.08 1.21
C PRO A 286 13.09 -18.09 2.29
N PRO A 287 12.70 -18.30 3.57
CA PRO A 287 13.13 -17.44 4.67
C PRO A 287 14.64 -17.26 4.73
N ILE A 288 15.08 -16.10 5.22
CA ILE A 288 16.50 -15.82 5.47
C ILE A 288 16.94 -16.62 6.70
N THR A 289 17.87 -17.55 6.51
CA THR A 289 18.49 -18.35 7.57
C THR A 289 20.01 -18.38 7.41
N LEU A 290 20.73 -18.87 8.42
CA LEU A 290 22.19 -19.05 8.35
C LEU A 290 22.62 -20.09 7.30
N THR A 291 21.77 -21.08 7.03
CA THR A 291 22.08 -22.21 6.13
C THR A 291 21.79 -21.90 4.67
N GLU A 292 20.73 -21.12 4.42
CA GLU A 292 20.16 -20.84 3.10
C GLU A 292 21.05 -19.90 2.26
N SER A 293 21.43 -18.72 2.76
CA SER A 293 22.28 -17.77 2.00
C SER A 293 22.66 -16.53 2.80
N ILE A 294 23.84 -15.96 2.51
CA ILE A 294 24.15 -14.56 2.84
C ILE A 294 23.34 -13.66 1.90
N PRO A 295 22.52 -12.73 2.39
CA PRO A 295 21.75 -11.84 1.53
C PRO A 295 22.62 -10.94 0.66
N ASN A 296 22.09 -10.48 -0.47
CA ASN A 296 22.78 -9.47 -1.28
C ASN A 296 22.90 -8.13 -0.55
N LEU A 297 23.76 -7.28 -1.11
CA LEU A 297 24.12 -5.96 -0.63
C LEU A 297 24.73 -6.00 0.76
N ARG A 298 25.57 -7.02 1.01
CA ARG A 298 26.24 -7.22 2.31
C ARG A 298 27.75 -7.24 2.19
N VAL A 299 28.40 -6.62 3.16
CA VAL A 299 29.84 -6.73 3.32
C VAL A 299 30.12 -7.91 4.24
N VAL A 300 31.00 -8.79 3.78
CA VAL A 300 31.43 -9.94 4.55
C VAL A 300 32.95 -10.00 4.64
N GLN A 301 33.44 -10.62 5.72
CA GLN A 301 34.86 -10.83 5.97
C GLN A 301 35.11 -12.31 6.24
N ASN A 302 36.12 -12.88 5.57
CA ASN A 302 36.55 -14.24 5.82
C ASN A 302 37.54 -14.33 7.00
N GLU A 303 37.98 -15.54 7.31
CA GLU A 303 38.94 -15.85 8.38
C GLU A 303 40.35 -15.25 8.14
N LYS A 304 40.67 -14.91 6.89
CA LYS A 304 41.92 -14.24 6.49
C LYS A 304 41.83 -12.72 6.52
N GLU A 305 40.73 -12.19 7.08
CA GLU A 305 40.42 -10.76 7.15
C GLU A 305 40.17 -10.08 5.79
N GLU A 306 40.01 -10.84 4.71
CA GLU A 306 39.70 -10.33 3.37
C GLU A 306 38.23 -9.91 3.29
N LEU A 307 37.98 -8.75 2.67
CA LEU A 307 36.65 -8.16 2.55
C LEU A 307 36.04 -8.43 1.17
N PHE A 308 34.77 -8.83 1.18
CA PHE A 308 33.97 -9.05 -0.02
C PHE A 308 32.63 -8.32 0.09
N TYR A 309 32.11 -7.87 -1.04
CA TYR A 309 30.74 -7.41 -1.18
C TYR A 309 29.92 -8.48 -1.90
N ILE A 310 28.80 -8.88 -1.30
CA ILE A 310 27.87 -9.84 -1.88
C ILE A 310 26.80 -9.06 -2.64
N GLU A 311 26.68 -9.29 -3.94
CA GLU A 311 25.61 -8.75 -4.79
C GLU A 311 25.38 -9.66 -5.99
N ASN A 312 24.15 -9.73 -6.50
CA ASN A 312 23.76 -10.55 -7.65
C ASN A 312 24.29 -12.00 -7.59
N ASN A 313 24.31 -12.60 -6.39
CA ASN A 313 24.89 -13.94 -6.11
C ASN A 313 26.38 -14.09 -6.47
N GLN A 314 27.12 -12.99 -6.47
CA GLN A 314 28.58 -12.93 -6.62
C GLN A 314 29.25 -12.41 -5.36
N LYS A 315 30.49 -12.85 -5.12
CA LYS A 315 31.39 -12.23 -4.15
C LYS A 315 32.41 -11.34 -4.88
N ARG A 316 32.38 -10.05 -4.58
CA ARG A 316 33.28 -9.05 -5.19
C ARG A 316 34.34 -8.62 -4.17
N PRO A 317 35.64 -8.90 -4.39
CA PRO A 317 36.67 -8.53 -3.43
C PRO A 317 36.91 -7.02 -3.44
N PHE A 318 37.13 -6.43 -2.27
CA PHE A 318 37.66 -5.07 -2.18
C PHE A 318 39.16 -5.08 -2.43
N ILE A 319 39.64 -4.30 -3.41
CA ILE A 319 41.07 -4.29 -3.75
C ILE A 319 41.94 -3.69 -2.63
N ASN A 320 41.37 -2.79 -1.83
CA ASN A 320 41.99 -2.19 -0.66
C ASN A 320 40.95 -1.49 0.25
N THR A 321 41.39 -1.09 1.43
CA THR A 321 40.57 -0.36 2.42
C THR A 321 40.17 1.05 1.97
N ILE A 322 40.86 1.63 0.97
CA ILE A 322 40.48 2.93 0.39
C ILE A 322 39.18 2.78 -0.39
N ALA A 323 39.00 1.70 -1.15
CA ALA A 323 37.77 1.41 -1.88
C ALA A 323 36.57 1.30 -0.93
N PHE A 324 36.76 0.54 0.15
CA PHE A 324 35.78 0.39 1.23
C PHE A 324 35.33 1.75 1.80
N ARG A 325 36.26 2.62 2.16
CA ARG A 325 35.96 3.93 2.77
C ARG A 325 35.38 4.94 1.77
N LYS A 326 35.91 5.03 0.55
CA LYS A 326 35.43 5.98 -0.47
C LYS A 326 33.98 5.71 -0.87
N LEU A 327 33.58 4.44 -0.90
CA LEU A 327 32.21 4.02 -1.17
C LEU A 327 31.32 3.97 0.09
N LYS A 328 31.77 4.63 1.18
CA LYS A 328 31.01 4.84 2.42
C LYS A 328 30.51 3.53 3.03
N PHE A 329 31.28 2.45 2.96
CA PHE A 329 31.01 1.26 3.77
C PHE A 329 31.51 1.49 5.20
N SER A 330 30.84 0.87 6.17
CA SER A 330 31.17 0.98 7.59
C SER A 330 31.66 -0.35 8.16
N ASN A 331 32.62 -0.31 9.08
CA ASN A 331 33.08 -1.50 9.79
C ASN A 331 31.94 -2.17 10.60
N GLN A 332 30.90 -1.43 10.96
CA GLN A 332 29.73 -1.95 11.68
C GLN A 332 28.85 -2.86 10.80
N GLU A 333 28.99 -2.76 9.48
CA GLU A 333 28.23 -3.56 8.50
C GLU A 333 28.94 -4.88 8.15
N ILE A 334 30.17 -5.10 8.65
CA ILE A 334 30.97 -6.29 8.33
C ILE A 334 30.40 -7.52 9.05
N ILE A 335 30.05 -8.54 8.27
CA ILE A 335 29.62 -9.85 8.77
C ILE A 335 30.77 -10.84 8.63
N LYS A 336 31.16 -11.49 9.72
CA LYS A 336 32.17 -12.55 9.69
C LYS A 336 31.56 -13.85 9.19
N VAL A 337 32.19 -14.47 8.20
CA VAL A 337 31.71 -15.71 7.57
C VAL A 337 32.85 -16.70 7.35
N SER A 338 32.52 -17.99 7.32
CA SER A 338 33.48 -19.04 6.95
C SER A 338 33.81 -19.00 5.47
N GLN A 339 34.97 -19.51 5.08
CA GLN A 339 35.34 -19.65 3.68
C GLN A 339 34.34 -20.53 2.91
N SER A 340 33.88 -21.63 3.54
CA SER A 340 32.86 -22.51 2.96
C SER A 340 31.54 -21.81 2.63
N SER A 341 31.17 -20.76 3.36
CA SER A 341 29.99 -19.94 3.06
C SER A 341 30.23 -19.03 1.85
N LEU A 342 31.45 -18.51 1.69
CA LEU A 342 31.84 -17.68 0.54
C LEU A 342 32.00 -18.48 -0.74
N ASP A 343 32.42 -19.74 -0.65
CA ASP A 343 32.62 -20.61 -1.81
C ASP A 343 31.32 -20.96 -2.52
N LYS A 344 30.16 -20.73 -1.87
CA LYS A 344 28.83 -20.81 -2.50
C LYS A 344 28.57 -19.69 -3.53
N PHE A 345 29.35 -18.62 -3.52
CA PHE A 345 29.20 -17.48 -4.42
C PHE A 345 30.24 -17.52 -5.54
N SER A 346 29.79 -17.25 -6.76
CA SER A 346 30.70 -17.06 -7.90
C SER A 346 31.54 -15.78 -7.73
N ASP A 347 32.73 -15.76 -8.31
CA ASP A 347 33.62 -14.60 -8.20
C ASP A 347 33.14 -13.48 -9.13
N GLY A 348 32.98 -12.29 -8.55
CA GLY A 348 32.63 -11.07 -9.26
C GLY A 348 33.82 -10.12 -9.43
N PRO A 349 33.68 -9.06 -10.23
CA PRO A 349 34.75 -8.11 -10.47
C PRO A 349 35.13 -7.33 -9.20
N PRO A 350 36.43 -7.07 -8.94
CA PRO A 350 36.87 -6.34 -7.76
C PRO A 350 36.27 -4.93 -7.65
N ILE A 351 36.15 -4.43 -6.42
CA ILE A 351 35.69 -3.08 -6.12
C ILE A 351 36.91 -2.17 -6.00
N TYR A 352 36.97 -1.16 -6.89
CA TYR A 352 38.07 -0.20 -6.97
C TYR A 352 37.71 1.15 -6.34
N PRO A 353 38.70 1.89 -5.79
CA PRO A 353 38.46 3.20 -5.16
C PRO A 353 38.25 4.34 -6.15
N ASN A 354 38.71 4.19 -7.39
CA ASN A 354 38.68 5.23 -8.40
C ASN A 354 37.56 4.95 -9.41
N LEU A 355 36.78 5.99 -9.72
CA LEU A 355 35.70 5.92 -10.70
C LEU A 355 36.27 6.19 -12.08
N SER A 356 36.05 5.25 -13.01
CA SER A 356 36.51 5.26 -14.40
C SER A 356 35.49 4.56 -15.29
N HIS A 357 35.67 4.60 -16.61
CA HIS A 357 34.83 3.88 -17.58
C HIS A 357 34.81 2.35 -17.41
N TYR A 358 35.79 1.78 -16.70
CA TYR A 358 35.86 0.34 -16.42
C TYR A 358 35.38 -0.03 -15.02
N THR A 359 35.06 0.97 -14.19
CA THR A 359 34.63 0.75 -12.81
C THR A 359 33.19 0.23 -12.81
N ILE A 360 32.95 -0.87 -12.11
CA ILE A 360 31.60 -1.36 -11.83
C ILE A 360 31.26 -0.90 -10.42
N LEU A 361 30.27 -0.01 -10.29
CA LEU A 361 29.82 0.46 -8.98
C LEU A 361 29.09 -0.67 -8.23
N PRO A 362 29.15 -0.71 -6.89
CA PRO A 362 28.33 -1.63 -6.11
C PRO A 362 26.85 -1.26 -6.17
N GLU A 363 25.99 -2.27 -6.27
CA GLU A 363 24.53 -2.15 -6.21
C GLU A 363 24.06 -1.54 -4.87
N GLY A 364 22.88 -0.91 -4.87
CA GLY A 364 22.27 -0.32 -3.68
C GLY A 364 22.94 0.96 -3.14
N LYS A 365 24.09 1.37 -3.70
CA LYS A 365 24.74 2.62 -3.32
C LYS A 365 24.04 3.83 -3.93
N VAL A 366 23.89 4.87 -3.12
CA VAL A 366 23.31 6.15 -3.53
C VAL A 366 24.42 7.15 -3.76
N PHE A 367 24.40 7.81 -4.91
CA PHE A 367 25.32 8.86 -5.33
C PHE A 367 24.59 10.20 -5.40
N ILE A 368 25.32 11.29 -5.16
CA ILE A 368 24.78 12.64 -5.20
C ILE A 368 25.65 13.57 -6.04
N TYR A 369 25.02 14.32 -6.94
CA TYR A 369 25.64 15.39 -7.71
C TYR A 369 24.76 16.66 -7.61
N HIS A 370 25.30 17.70 -6.97
CA HIS A 370 24.54 18.87 -6.52
C HIS A 370 23.31 18.46 -5.68
N HIS A 371 22.10 18.69 -6.19
CA HIS A 371 20.83 18.37 -5.54
C HIS A 371 20.14 17.14 -6.14
N ASN A 372 20.80 16.44 -7.07
CA ASN A 372 20.25 15.26 -7.73
C ASN A 372 20.85 13.99 -7.12
N TYR A 373 19.97 13.05 -6.78
CA TYR A 373 20.34 11.75 -6.23
C TYR A 373 20.22 10.67 -7.30
N PHE A 374 21.11 9.69 -7.23
CA PHE A 374 21.16 8.54 -8.12
C PHE A 374 21.34 7.27 -7.30
N ILE A 375 20.57 6.22 -7.54
CA ILE A 375 20.77 4.91 -6.94
C ILE A 375 21.35 3.95 -7.99
N MET A 376 22.38 3.19 -7.62
CA MET A 376 22.93 2.14 -8.48
C MET A 376 22.06 0.89 -8.33
N THR A 377 21.38 0.51 -9.42
CA THR A 377 20.65 -0.75 -9.50
C THR A 377 20.59 -1.29 -10.93
N ASP A 378 20.60 -2.60 -11.09
CA ASP A 378 20.64 -3.28 -12.41
C ASP A 378 21.80 -2.78 -13.30
N TYR A 379 22.97 -2.57 -12.69
CA TYR A 379 24.18 -2.07 -13.34
C TYR A 379 24.04 -0.68 -13.99
N MET A 380 23.05 0.12 -13.57
CA MET A 380 22.81 1.49 -14.04
C MET A 380 22.57 2.45 -12.88
N LEU A 381 22.95 3.73 -13.07
CA LEU A 381 22.56 4.79 -12.16
C LEU A 381 21.17 5.29 -12.54
N HIS A 382 20.23 5.21 -11.62
CA HIS A 382 18.88 5.71 -11.80
C HIS A 382 18.70 7.01 -11.00
N PRO A 383 18.30 8.13 -11.62
CA PRO A 383 17.85 9.30 -10.87
C PRO A 383 16.72 8.90 -9.91
N ILE A 384 16.73 9.37 -8.67
CA ILE A 384 15.74 8.98 -7.67
C ILE A 384 15.31 10.15 -6.79
N ASP A 385 14.02 10.22 -6.48
CA ASP A 385 13.47 11.30 -5.67
C ASP A 385 13.95 11.22 -4.21
N LYS A 386 14.21 12.39 -3.63
CA LYS A 386 14.68 12.51 -2.24
C LYS A 386 13.70 11.91 -1.23
N ASP A 387 12.40 12.08 -1.45
CA ASP A 387 11.36 11.60 -0.53
C ASP A 387 11.30 10.07 -0.47
N ILE A 388 11.60 9.40 -1.58
CA ILE A 388 11.75 7.93 -1.63
C ILE A 388 12.97 7.53 -0.81
N LEU A 389 14.11 8.18 -1.01
CA LEU A 389 15.32 7.89 -0.23
C LEU A 389 15.10 8.13 1.27
N GLN A 390 14.30 9.14 1.63
CA GLN A 390 13.92 9.39 3.01
C GLN A 390 13.03 8.27 3.57
N LYS A 391 11.99 7.87 2.82
CA LYS A 391 11.09 6.76 3.19
C LYS A 391 11.84 5.43 3.37
N LEU A 392 12.86 5.18 2.54
CA LEU A 392 13.69 3.98 2.56
C LEU A 392 14.94 4.09 3.46
N TYR A 393 15.12 5.20 4.18
CA TYR A 393 16.28 5.46 5.04
C TYR A 393 17.66 5.46 4.34
N LEU A 394 17.70 5.69 3.03
CA LEU A 394 18.91 5.60 2.19
C LEU A 394 19.73 6.91 2.10
N LEU A 395 19.28 8.00 2.74
CA LEU A 395 19.97 9.30 2.69
C LEU A 395 21.28 9.38 3.50
N LYS A 396 21.47 8.49 4.49
CA LYS A 396 22.56 8.63 5.47
C LYS A 396 23.97 8.45 4.88
N ASN A 397 24.08 7.72 3.76
CA ASN A 397 25.37 7.29 3.19
C ASN A 397 25.55 7.67 1.70
N CYS A 398 24.99 8.79 1.27
CA CYS A 398 25.16 9.26 -0.12
C CYS A 398 26.63 9.56 -0.46
N ILE A 399 27.07 9.11 -1.63
CA ILE A 399 28.43 9.23 -2.13
C ILE A 399 28.50 10.40 -3.11
N PRO A 400 29.29 11.46 -2.84
CA PRO A 400 29.48 12.54 -3.80
C PRO A 400 30.11 12.02 -5.09
N ILE A 401 29.56 12.41 -6.24
CA ILE A 401 30.10 12.10 -7.56
C ILE A 401 30.26 13.39 -8.38
N SER A 402 31.38 13.50 -9.10
CA SER A 402 31.61 14.63 -10.00
C SER A 402 30.87 14.43 -11.33
N LYS A 403 30.61 15.53 -12.06
CA LYS A 403 30.03 15.48 -13.40
C LYS A 403 30.82 14.58 -14.35
N THR A 404 32.15 14.67 -14.31
CA THR A 404 33.06 13.84 -15.13
C THR A 404 32.89 12.36 -14.80
N ASN A 405 32.90 11.99 -13.52
CA ASN A 405 32.75 10.59 -13.13
C ASN A 405 31.34 10.08 -13.46
N LEU A 406 30.31 10.90 -13.29
CA LEU A 406 28.93 10.52 -13.64
C LEU A 406 28.80 10.16 -15.12
N SER A 407 29.51 10.88 -16.01
CA SER A 407 29.50 10.60 -17.45
C SER A 407 30.07 9.24 -17.85
N PHE A 408 30.74 8.54 -16.92
CA PHE A 408 31.30 7.22 -17.18
C PHE A 408 30.28 6.09 -17.07
N PHE A 409 29.13 6.36 -16.44
CA PHE A 409 28.14 5.34 -16.11
C PHE A 409 26.86 5.51 -16.93
N LYS A 410 26.21 4.39 -17.24
CA LYS A 410 24.90 4.40 -17.88
C LYS A 410 23.87 4.97 -16.92
N ILE A 411 23.06 5.90 -17.41
CA ILE A 411 21.92 6.47 -16.69
C ILE A 411 20.65 5.76 -17.15
N GLY A 412 19.96 5.10 -16.22
CA GLY A 412 18.67 4.48 -16.45
C GLY A 412 17.49 5.47 -16.31
N PRO A 413 16.25 5.03 -16.57
CA PRO A 413 15.06 5.85 -16.33
C PRO A 413 14.94 6.30 -14.87
N PRO A 414 14.33 7.47 -14.59
CA PRO A 414 14.14 7.95 -13.22
C PRO A 414 13.22 7.02 -12.42
N ILE A 415 13.54 6.85 -11.14
CA ILE A 415 12.70 6.18 -10.15
C ILE A 415 11.97 7.26 -9.38
N SER A 416 10.73 7.52 -9.79
CA SER A 416 9.82 8.42 -9.10
C SER A 416 9.07 7.67 -7.99
N SER A 417 8.41 8.42 -7.11
CA SER A 417 7.43 7.80 -6.22
C SER A 417 6.38 7.09 -7.07
N TYR A 418 5.89 5.93 -6.63
CA TYR A 418 4.76 5.27 -7.24
C TYR A 418 3.66 6.32 -7.39
N PRO A 419 3.11 6.41 -8.60
CA PRO A 419 2.45 7.63 -8.96
C PRO A 419 1.18 7.89 -8.16
N SER A 420 1.09 9.09 -7.59
CA SER A 420 -0.15 9.89 -7.65
C SER A 420 -0.57 10.20 -9.10
N HIS A 421 0.24 9.82 -10.10
CA HIS A 421 0.00 9.88 -11.54
C HIS A 421 -1.09 8.93 -12.06
N LEU A 422 -1.49 7.86 -11.33
CA LEU A 422 -2.79 7.21 -11.65
C LEU A 422 -3.92 8.24 -11.47
N ALA A 423 -3.83 9.13 -10.47
CA ALA A 423 -4.81 10.22 -10.33
C ALA A 423 -4.67 11.34 -11.38
N LYS A 424 -3.54 11.45 -12.11
CA LYS A 424 -3.35 12.45 -13.19
C LYS A 424 -3.73 11.91 -14.58
N GLU A 425 -3.34 10.67 -14.92
CA GLU A 425 -3.72 10.06 -16.20
C GLU A 425 -5.24 9.90 -16.33
N TYR A 426 -5.96 9.63 -15.25
CA TYR A 426 -7.42 9.54 -15.28
C TYR A 426 -8.15 10.89 -15.11
N GLN A 427 -7.44 12.02 -15.03
CA GLN A 427 -8.04 13.35 -15.17
C GLN A 427 -8.08 13.81 -16.64
N GLU A 428 -7.31 13.18 -17.52
CA GLU A 428 -7.21 13.52 -18.95
C GLU A 428 -8.02 12.60 -19.89
N GLU A 429 -8.74 11.61 -19.32
CA GLU A 429 -9.78 10.79 -19.98
C GLU A 429 -11.14 10.94 -19.28
#